data_AF-A0A354HWQ9-F1
#
_entry.id   AF-A0A354HWQ9-F1
#
_cell.length_a   1.000
_cell.length_b   1.000
_cell.length_c   1.000
_cell.angle_alpha   90.00
_cell.angle_beta   90.00
_cell.angle_gamma   90.00
#
_symmetry.space_group_name_H-M   'P 1'
#
loop_
_entity.id
_entity.type
_entity.pdbx_description
1 polymer ?
#
loop_
_entity_poly.entity_id
_entity_poly.type
_entity_poly.pdbx_seq_one_letter_code
_entity_poly.pdbx_strand_id
1 'polypeptide(L)'
;MKLSTLGLRVLPVVAAGFLAACASMGRPQGGPRDMTPPVYVRSNPAPGQLNVSNPKIVVEFDENVSIDDAMNKVVVSPAQRTTPAVSSLGKRITVELRDSLIPNTTYTIDFSDA
;
A
#
# COMPACT_ATOMS: atom_id res chain seq x y z
N MET A 1 57.98 44.49 17.48
CA MET A 1 57.75 44.40 16.02
C MET A 1 57.39 42.96 15.58
N LYS A 2 56.36 42.34 16.19
CA LYS A 2 55.88 40.97 15.86
C LYS A 2 54.34 40.83 15.83
N LEU A 3 53.62 41.92 16.11
CA LEU A 3 52.16 41.90 16.28
C LEU A 3 51.39 42.10 14.96
N SER A 4 51.97 42.77 13.94
CA SER A 4 51.28 43.02 12.66
C SER A 4 51.37 41.87 11.66
N THR A 5 52.41 41.03 11.72
CA THR A 5 52.56 39.84 10.87
C THR A 5 51.65 38.69 11.28
N LEU A 6 51.21 38.66 12.55
CA LEU A 6 50.29 37.65 13.07
C LEU A 6 48.87 37.88 12.52
N GLY A 7 48.39 39.13 12.51
CA GLY A 7 47.07 39.49 11.95
C GLY A 7 46.94 39.20 10.44
N LEU A 8 48.00 39.44 9.66
CA LEU A 8 47.99 39.21 8.21
C LEU A 8 47.97 37.71 7.83
N ARG A 9 48.48 36.83 8.71
CA ARG A 9 48.45 35.37 8.51
C ARG A 9 47.16 34.70 9.02
N VAL A 10 46.42 35.37 9.91
CA VAL A 10 45.17 34.85 10.47
C VAL A 10 43.98 35.14 9.55
N LEU A 11 44.01 36.24 8.79
CA LEU A 11 42.97 36.63 7.84
C LEU A 11 42.58 35.54 6.80
N PRO A 12 43.52 34.87 6.10
CA PRO A 12 43.17 33.81 5.15
C PRO A 12 42.60 32.56 5.83
N VAL A 13 43.02 32.26 7.06
CA VAL A 13 42.52 31.11 7.83
C VAL A 13 41.07 31.33 8.27
N VAL A 14 40.75 32.55 8.71
CA VAL A 14 39.38 32.94 9.08
C VAL A 14 38.48 32.95 7.84
N ALA A 15 38.95 33.49 6.71
CA ALA A 15 38.20 33.48 5.45
C ALA A 15 37.92 32.05 4.93
N ALA A 16 38.86 31.12 5.07
CA ALA A 16 38.66 29.72 4.71
C ALA A 16 37.61 29.02 5.59
N GLY A 17 37.50 29.39 6.86
CA GLY A 17 36.48 28.86 7.78
C GLY A 17 35.04 29.21 7.39
N PHE A 18 34.81 30.38 6.80
CA PHE A 18 33.48 30.78 6.34
C PHE A 18 32.99 30.02 5.10
N LEU A 19 33.89 29.45 4.29
CA LEU A 19 33.53 28.64 3.11
C LEU A 19 33.11 27.20 3.46
N ALA A 20 33.53 26.68 4.62
CA ALA A 20 33.20 25.34 5.08
C ALA A 20 31.75 25.20 5.61
N ALA A 21 31.05 26.30 5.87
CA ALA A 21 29.69 26.31 6.41
C ALA A 21 28.59 26.15 5.33
N CYS A 22 28.94 25.94 4.06
CA CYS A 22 27.97 25.89 2.95
C CYS A 22 27.32 24.51 2.74
N ALA A 23 27.76 23.47 3.45
CA ALA A 23 27.20 22.12 3.32
C ALA A 23 26.02 21.90 4.28
N SER A 24 24.82 22.27 3.82
CA SER A 24 23.55 21.89 4.47
C SER A 24 23.25 20.41 4.20
N MET A 25 23.11 19.61 5.27
CA MET A 25 22.61 18.23 5.15
C MET A 25 21.12 18.26 4.80
N GLY A 26 20.79 18.24 3.52
CA GLY A 26 19.44 17.98 3.04
C GLY A 26 19.00 16.56 3.38
N ARG A 27 17.73 16.37 3.77
CA ARG A 27 17.16 15.02 3.89
C ARG A 27 17.14 14.39 2.49
N PRO A 28 17.53 13.11 2.33
CA PRO A 28 17.37 12.43 1.05
C PRO A 28 15.89 12.50 0.66
N GLN A 29 15.63 12.86 -0.59
CA GLN A 29 14.27 12.74 -1.13
C GLN A 29 13.95 11.24 -1.22
N GLY A 30 12.71 10.88 -0.87
CA GLY A 30 12.24 9.52 -1.06
C GLY A 30 12.23 9.13 -2.55
N GLY A 31 12.12 7.83 -2.81
CA GLY A 31 11.88 7.34 -4.16
C GLY A 31 10.52 7.82 -4.71
N PRO A 32 10.27 7.60 -6.01
CA PRO A 32 8.95 7.80 -6.60
C PRO A 32 7.86 7.08 -5.80
N ARG A 33 6.66 7.64 -5.79
CA ARG A 33 5.50 6.93 -5.23
C ARG A 33 5.23 5.67 -6.03
N ASP A 34 4.88 4.61 -5.32
CA ASP A 34 4.37 3.40 -5.94
C ASP A 34 2.99 3.67 -6.55
N MET A 35 2.81 3.22 -7.78
CA MET A 35 1.60 3.37 -8.57
C MET A 35 1.17 2.03 -9.19
N THR A 36 1.94 0.95 -8.99
CA THR A 36 1.58 -0.38 -9.50
C THR A 36 0.50 -0.98 -8.60
N PRO A 37 -0.60 -1.51 -9.17
CA PRO A 37 -1.63 -2.16 -8.39
C PRO A 37 -1.21 -3.58 -7.98
N PRO A 38 -1.77 -4.11 -6.87
CA PRO A 38 -1.55 -5.48 -6.44
C PRO A 38 -1.99 -6.50 -7.49
N VAL A 39 -1.26 -7.60 -7.61
CA VAL A 39 -1.54 -8.65 -8.59
C VAL A 39 -2.21 -9.84 -7.92
N TYR A 40 -3.32 -10.32 -8.50
CA TYR A 40 -3.97 -11.56 -8.10
C TYR A 40 -3.02 -12.74 -8.20
N VAL A 41 -2.87 -13.50 -7.11
CA VAL A 41 -2.05 -14.73 -7.07
C VAL A 41 -2.95 -15.96 -7.08
N ARG A 42 -3.92 -16.03 -6.16
CA ARG A 42 -4.86 -17.15 -6.05
C ARG A 42 -6.08 -16.76 -5.21
N SER A 43 -7.11 -17.61 -5.24
CA SER A 43 -8.23 -17.52 -4.32
C SER A 43 -8.72 -18.89 -3.87
N ASN A 44 -9.42 -18.91 -2.74
CA ASN A 44 -10.23 -20.02 -2.30
C ASN A 44 -11.64 -19.51 -1.99
N PRO A 45 -12.69 -19.98 -2.68
CA PRO A 45 -12.64 -20.92 -3.82
C PRO A 45 -11.84 -20.39 -5.02
N ALA A 46 -11.33 -21.31 -5.84
CA ALA A 46 -10.69 -20.96 -7.09
C ALA A 46 -11.73 -20.42 -8.10
N PRO A 47 -11.34 -19.55 -9.05
CA PRO A 47 -12.27 -19.08 -10.08
C PRO A 47 -12.88 -20.27 -10.86
N GLY A 48 -14.20 -20.31 -10.95
CA GLY A 48 -14.94 -21.40 -11.61
C GLY A 48 -15.06 -22.70 -10.79
N GLN A 49 -14.62 -22.72 -9.53
CA GLN A 49 -14.80 -23.89 -8.67
C GLN A 49 -16.28 -24.20 -8.45
N LEU A 50 -16.63 -25.48 -8.56
CA LEU A 50 -17.98 -26.00 -8.35
C LEU A 50 -18.15 -26.59 -6.95
N ASN A 51 -19.40 -26.82 -6.54
CA ASN A 51 -19.76 -27.45 -5.27
C ASN A 51 -19.18 -26.72 -4.03
N VAL A 52 -19.15 -25.40 -4.07
CA VAL A 52 -18.71 -24.55 -2.96
C VAL A 52 -19.83 -24.47 -1.92
N SER A 53 -19.52 -24.87 -0.68
CA SER A 53 -20.43 -24.81 0.46
C SER A 53 -20.05 -23.74 1.50
N ASN A 54 -18.79 -23.28 1.47
CA ASN A 54 -18.30 -22.27 2.38
C ASN A 54 -18.60 -20.86 1.83
N PRO A 55 -19.32 -19.99 2.55
CA PRO A 55 -19.63 -18.62 2.11
C PRO A 55 -18.45 -17.65 2.24
N LYS A 56 -17.27 -18.14 2.62
CA LYS A 56 -16.04 -17.35 2.76
C LYS A 56 -15.15 -17.50 1.53
N ILE A 57 -14.83 -16.36 0.91
CA ILE A 57 -13.91 -16.24 -0.20
C ILE A 57 -12.66 -15.52 0.29
N VAL A 58 -11.49 -16.11 0.07
CA VAL A 58 -10.19 -15.52 0.39
C VAL A 58 -9.40 -15.36 -0.89
N VAL A 59 -8.97 -14.13 -1.17
CA VAL A 59 -8.13 -13.76 -2.31
C VAL A 59 -6.76 -13.37 -1.80
N GLU A 60 -5.72 -13.88 -2.43
CA GLU A 60 -4.32 -13.61 -2.10
C GLU A 60 -3.63 -12.87 -3.24
N PHE A 61 -2.83 -11.89 -2.86
CA PHE A 61 -2.08 -10.99 -3.75
C PHE A 61 -0.58 -11.16 -3.55
N ASP A 62 0.21 -10.62 -4.47
CA ASP A 62 1.67 -10.64 -4.43
C ASP A 62 2.26 -9.65 -3.42
N GLU A 63 1.49 -8.63 -3.02
CA GLU A 63 1.86 -7.61 -2.05
C GLU A 63 0.80 -7.34 -0.97
N ASN A 64 1.12 -6.45 -0.03
CA ASN A 64 0.17 -6.08 1.03
C ASN A 64 -0.95 -5.21 0.47
N VAL A 65 -2.18 -5.59 0.79
CA VAL A 65 -3.39 -4.92 0.31
C VAL A 65 -4.15 -4.31 1.49
N SER A 66 -4.70 -3.12 1.28
CA SER A 66 -5.59 -2.43 2.21
C SER A 66 -6.82 -1.99 1.44
N ILE A 67 -8.01 -2.20 2.00
CA ILE A 67 -9.26 -1.72 1.41
C ILE A 67 -9.80 -0.61 2.32
N ASP A 68 -9.95 0.59 1.77
CA ASP A 68 -10.53 1.73 2.50
C ASP A 68 -12.07 1.70 2.49
N ASP A 69 -12.67 1.57 1.30
CA ASP A 69 -14.12 1.66 1.10
C ASP A 69 -14.71 0.35 0.55
N ALA A 70 -14.63 -0.69 1.36
CA ALA A 70 -15.06 -2.02 0.95
C ALA A 70 -16.55 -2.10 0.62
N MET A 71 -17.38 -1.24 1.22
CA MET A 71 -18.83 -1.27 1.02
C MET A 71 -19.24 -0.74 -0.35
N ASN A 72 -18.53 0.27 -0.87
CA ASN A 72 -18.85 0.86 -2.17
C ASN A 72 -18.06 0.22 -3.32
N LYS A 73 -16.85 -0.30 -3.04
CA LYS A 73 -15.94 -0.78 -4.09
C LYS A 73 -15.96 -2.28 -4.31
N VAL A 74 -16.48 -3.07 -3.35
CA VAL A 74 -16.64 -4.51 -3.52
C VAL A 74 -18.07 -4.85 -3.88
N VAL A 75 -18.26 -5.29 -5.12
CA VAL A 75 -19.57 -5.66 -5.66
C VAL A 75 -19.69 -7.18 -5.70
N VAL A 76 -20.75 -7.71 -5.10
CA VAL A 76 -21.08 -9.13 -5.13
C VAL A 76 -22.33 -9.34 -5.96
N SER A 77 -22.25 -10.23 -6.95
CA SER A 77 -23.40 -10.72 -7.71
C SER A 77 -23.60 -12.21 -7.45
N PRO A 78 -24.84 -12.69 -7.23
CA PRO A 78 -26.07 -11.92 -7.13
C PRO A 78 -26.08 -10.98 -5.91
N ALA A 79 -26.88 -9.91 -6.00
CA ALA A 79 -27.00 -8.93 -4.93
C ALA A 79 -27.43 -9.61 -3.62
N GLN A 80 -26.70 -9.32 -2.55
CA GLN A 80 -26.98 -9.87 -1.22
C GLN A 80 -28.03 -9.03 -0.50
N ARG A 81 -28.87 -9.69 0.31
CA ARG A 81 -29.80 -9.03 1.24
C ARG A 81 -29.04 -8.47 2.44
N THR A 82 -28.08 -9.24 2.94
CA THR A 82 -27.18 -8.81 4.02
C THR A 82 -25.84 -8.43 3.43
N THR A 83 -25.37 -7.22 3.72
CA THR A 83 -24.07 -6.74 3.22
C THR A 83 -22.95 -7.70 3.63
N PRO A 84 -22.13 -8.18 2.67
CA PRO A 84 -21.03 -9.09 2.96
C PRO A 84 -20.00 -8.44 3.89
N ALA A 85 -19.33 -9.25 4.71
CA ALA A 85 -18.18 -8.78 5.48
C ALA A 85 -16.95 -8.77 4.59
N VAL A 86 -16.25 -7.65 4.50
CA VAL A 86 -15.00 -7.55 3.74
C VAL A 86 -13.90 -7.07 4.66
N SER A 87 -12.73 -7.73 4.59
CA SER A 87 -11.57 -7.36 5.39
C SER A 87 -10.27 -7.64 4.64
N SER A 88 -9.25 -6.82 4.88
CA SER A 88 -7.90 -7.01 4.36
C SER A 88 -6.91 -7.26 5.49
N LEU A 89 -6.01 -8.24 5.31
CA LEU A 89 -4.95 -8.54 6.27
C LEU A 89 -3.68 -9.00 5.54
N GLY A 90 -2.65 -8.15 5.56
CA GLY A 90 -1.41 -8.39 4.82
C GLY A 90 -1.70 -8.54 3.34
N LYS A 91 -1.34 -9.69 2.75
CA LYS A 91 -1.56 -9.98 1.32
C LYS A 91 -2.91 -10.62 0.99
N ARG A 92 -3.88 -10.56 1.90
CA ARG A 92 -5.15 -11.27 1.76
C ARG A 92 -6.34 -10.35 1.90
N ILE A 93 -7.33 -10.53 1.02
CA ILE A 93 -8.68 -10.00 1.16
C ILE A 93 -9.62 -11.16 1.46
N THR A 94 -10.48 -10.99 2.44
CA THR A 94 -11.53 -11.94 2.82
C THR A 94 -12.88 -11.31 2.61
N VAL A 95 -13.72 -11.98 1.82
CA VAL A 95 -15.13 -11.64 1.60
C VAL A 95 -15.98 -12.77 2.19
N GLU A 96 -16.85 -12.43 3.14
CA GLU A 96 -17.75 -13.37 3.80
C GLU A 96 -19.20 -13.00 3.45
N LEU A 97 -19.84 -13.88 2.69
CA LEU A 97 -21.27 -13.77 2.39
C LEU A 97 -22.04 -14.14 3.65
N ARG A 98 -22.91 -13.21 4.09
CA ARG A 98 -23.68 -13.39 5.33
C ARG A 98 -25.05 -14.04 5.09
N ASP A 99 -25.49 -14.07 3.84
CA ASP A 99 -26.69 -14.79 3.43
C ASP A 99 -26.37 -16.27 3.14
N SER A 100 -27.39 -17.11 3.14
CA SER A 100 -27.27 -18.49 2.66
C SER A 100 -26.98 -18.52 1.16
N LEU A 101 -26.07 -19.40 0.73
CA LEU A 101 -25.78 -19.59 -0.69
C LEU A 101 -27.02 -20.07 -1.45
N ILE A 102 -27.31 -19.42 -2.57
CA ILE A 102 -28.38 -19.81 -3.48
C ILE A 102 -27.93 -21.07 -4.23
N PRO A 103 -28.74 -22.15 -4.26
CA PRO A 103 -28.38 -23.37 -4.98
C PRO A 103 -28.12 -23.11 -6.46
N ASN A 104 -27.18 -23.86 -7.06
CA ASN A 104 -26.88 -23.84 -8.50
C ASN A 104 -26.58 -22.44 -9.07
N THR A 105 -25.95 -21.58 -8.27
CA THR A 105 -25.73 -20.17 -8.62
C THR A 105 -24.25 -19.84 -8.68
N THR A 106 -23.85 -19.07 -9.69
CA THR A 106 -22.50 -18.52 -9.82
C THR A 106 -22.43 -17.18 -9.11
N TYR A 107 -21.42 -17.03 -8.25
CA TYR A 107 -21.14 -15.78 -7.56
C TYR A 107 -19.94 -15.09 -8.22
N THR A 108 -20.07 -13.79 -8.44
CA THR A 108 -18.96 -12.93 -8.90
C THR A 108 -18.66 -11.90 -7.82
N ILE A 109 -17.37 -11.69 -7.58
CA ILE A 109 -16.87 -10.68 -6.66
C ILE A 109 -15.98 -9.77 -7.48
N ASP A 110 -16.38 -8.51 -7.58
CA ASP A 110 -15.65 -7.47 -8.28
C ASP A 110 -15.09 -6.49 -7.26
N PHE A 111 -13.80 -6.20 -7.35
CA PHE A 111 -13.08 -5.28 -6.47
C PHE A 111 -12.95 -3.87 -7.06
N SER A 112 -13.50 -3.59 -8.25
CA SER A 112 -13.51 -2.26 -8.89
C SER A 112 -12.15 -1.54 -8.77
N ASP A 113 -12.13 -0.30 -8.29
CA ASP A 113 -10.94 0.51 -8.03
C ASP A 113 -10.50 0.47 -6.54
N ALA A 114 -10.79 -0.63 -5.84
CA ALA A 114 -10.46 -0.83 -4.42
C ALA A 114 -8.96 -0.90 -4.16
#